data_AF-A0A0G2HSC2-F1
#
_entry.id   AF-A0A0G2HSC2-F1
#
_cell.length_a   1.000
_cell.length_b   1.000
_cell.length_c   1.000
_cell.angle_alpha   90.00
_cell.angle_beta   90.00
_cell.angle_gamma   90.00
#
_symmetry.space_group_name_H-M   'P 1'
#
loop_
_entity.id
_entity.type
_entity.pdbx_description
1 polymer ?
#
loop_
_entity_poly.entity_id
_entity_poly.type
_entity_poly.pdbx_seq_one_letter_code
_entity_poly.pdbx_strand_id
1 'polypeptide(L)'
;MARTKGGLGAKAHPALEDPTVAPSTFNDGLPLPKLFVFDLDYTLWPFWVDTHVSPPLRAKDNNSRCVDRWGESFAFYPAVSSILHACRSRSIPIGLASRTHAPDLARDMLKTLYIIPSFSDNPAAANNRSVRALDYFDYVQIFPGDKSQHFARIQQASGIQYEDMLFFDDEARNRNVQTELGVSFCLVRDGMTREEVDRGVRDWRKKMNITAADK
;
A
#
# COMPACT_ATOMS: atom_id res chain seq x y z
N MET A 1 3.46 8.31 -57.47
CA MET A 1 2.87 9.09 -56.36
C MET A 1 1.83 8.22 -55.66
N ALA A 2 2.07 7.87 -54.39
CA ALA A 2 1.01 7.50 -53.44
C ALA A 2 1.61 7.63 -52.04
N ARG A 3 1.25 8.71 -51.34
CA ARG A 3 1.46 8.87 -49.89
C ARG A 3 0.33 8.15 -49.19
N THR A 4 0.63 7.31 -48.21
CA THR A 4 -0.33 6.94 -47.17
C THR A 4 0.30 7.10 -45.79
N LYS A 5 -0.48 7.76 -44.94
CA LYS A 5 -0.13 8.36 -43.66
C LYS A 5 0.02 7.30 -42.57
N GLY A 6 0.86 7.63 -41.59
CA GLY A 6 0.95 6.90 -40.33
C GLY A 6 -0.32 7.00 -39.49
N GLY A 7 -0.55 5.95 -38.71
CA GLY A 7 -1.37 5.99 -37.51
C GLY A 7 -0.47 5.70 -36.31
N LEU A 8 -0.25 6.71 -35.47
CA LEU A 8 0.29 6.49 -34.13
C LEU A 8 -0.73 5.65 -33.35
N GLY A 9 -0.30 4.52 -32.80
CA GLY A 9 -1.11 3.74 -31.89
C GLY A 9 -1.43 4.57 -30.65
N ALA A 10 -2.72 4.83 -30.42
CA ALA A 10 -3.19 5.35 -29.14
C ALA A 10 -2.86 4.32 -28.06
N LYS A 11 -2.08 4.74 -27.05
CA LYS A 11 -1.94 3.95 -25.82
C LYS A 11 -3.31 3.87 -25.18
N ALA A 12 -3.84 2.66 -25.03
CA ALA A 12 -5.06 2.43 -24.28
C ALA A 12 -4.86 2.91 -22.85
N HIS A 13 -5.65 3.89 -22.42
CA HIS A 13 -5.78 4.21 -20.99
C HIS A 13 -6.40 3.00 -20.31
N PRO A 14 -5.87 2.52 -19.17
CA PRO A 14 -6.52 1.45 -18.43
C PRO A 14 -7.93 1.90 -18.07
N ALA A 15 -8.89 0.99 -18.25
CA ALA A 15 -10.29 1.24 -17.93
C ALA A 15 -10.38 1.75 -16.47
N LEU A 16 -11.14 2.84 -16.27
CA LEU A 16 -11.41 3.39 -14.95
C LEU A 16 -12.03 2.28 -14.08
N GLU A 17 -11.30 1.82 -13.08
CA GLU A 17 -11.79 0.83 -12.13
C GLU A 17 -12.98 1.37 -11.33
N ASP A 18 -13.78 0.46 -10.78
CA ASP A 18 -14.96 0.80 -9.98
C ASP A 18 -14.60 1.81 -8.87
N PRO A 19 -15.10 3.05 -8.94
CA PRO A 19 -14.79 4.10 -7.98
C PRO A 19 -15.28 3.77 -6.57
N THR A 20 -16.11 2.73 -6.39
CA THR A 20 -16.57 2.28 -5.07
C THR A 20 -15.50 1.54 -4.28
N VAL A 21 -14.42 1.09 -4.92
CA VAL A 21 -13.40 0.24 -4.29
C VAL A 21 -12.05 0.97 -4.11
N ALA A 22 -11.69 1.90 -4.99
CA ALA A 22 -10.41 2.65 -4.90
C ALA A 22 -10.52 3.98 -4.13
N PRO A 23 -9.41 4.51 -3.58
CA PRO A 23 -9.36 5.90 -3.09
C PRO A 23 -9.80 6.90 -4.18
N SER A 24 -10.55 7.94 -3.83
CA SER A 24 -11.12 8.87 -4.82
C SER A 24 -10.06 9.62 -5.62
N THR A 25 -8.93 9.94 -5.00
CA THR A 25 -7.79 10.63 -5.62
C THR A 25 -7.11 9.82 -6.72
N PHE A 26 -7.36 8.51 -6.80
CA PHE A 26 -6.81 7.64 -7.83
C PHE A 26 -7.55 7.75 -9.18
N ASN A 27 -8.69 8.46 -9.19
CA ASN A 27 -9.62 8.54 -10.32
C ASN A 27 -9.88 9.99 -10.78
N ASP A 28 -9.25 10.99 -10.15
CA ASP A 28 -9.51 12.41 -10.42
C ASP A 28 -8.66 13.00 -11.57
N GLY A 29 -7.77 12.19 -12.15
CA GLY A 29 -6.89 12.54 -13.26
C GLY A 29 -5.63 13.28 -12.87
N LEU A 30 -5.44 13.61 -11.59
CA LEU A 30 -4.26 14.35 -11.14
C LEU A 30 -3.09 13.40 -10.83
N PRO A 31 -1.83 13.89 -10.89
CA PRO A 31 -0.66 13.07 -10.60
C PRO A 31 -0.74 12.41 -9.22
N LEU A 32 -0.17 11.22 -9.11
CA LEU A 32 -0.07 10.44 -7.87
C LEU A 32 1.41 10.30 -7.46
N PRO A 33 1.69 10.04 -6.16
CA PRO A 33 3.01 9.59 -5.73
C PRO A 33 3.47 8.39 -6.55
N LYS A 34 4.77 8.32 -6.86
CA LYS A 34 5.34 7.21 -7.63
C LYS A 34 5.57 5.96 -6.77
N LEU A 35 5.52 6.09 -5.45
CA LEU A 35 5.65 5.00 -4.50
C LEU A 35 4.83 5.29 -3.24
N PHE A 36 3.99 4.34 -2.84
CA PHE A 36 3.33 4.35 -1.54
C PHE A 36 4.07 3.41 -0.59
N VAL A 37 4.40 3.89 0.60
CA VAL A 37 5.05 3.10 1.65
C VAL A 37 4.12 3.04 2.86
N PHE A 38 4.00 1.88 3.48
CA PHE A 38 3.18 1.67 4.66
C PHE A 38 4.03 1.13 5.82
N ASP A 39 3.74 1.57 7.04
CA ASP A 39 4.04 0.78 8.22
C ASP A 39 3.15 -0.47 8.31
N LEU A 40 3.37 -1.34 9.30
CA LEU A 40 2.59 -2.55 9.54
C LEU A 40 1.64 -2.40 10.72
N ASP A 41 2.19 -2.29 11.93
CA ASP A 41 1.43 -2.37 13.17
C ASP A 41 0.60 -1.11 13.34
N TYR A 42 -0.68 -1.23 13.70
CA TYR A 42 -1.66 -0.13 13.75
C TYR A 42 -1.86 0.68 12.45
N THR A 43 -1.18 0.30 11.36
CA THR A 43 -1.36 0.88 10.04
C THR A 43 -2.12 -0.07 9.12
N LEU A 44 -1.58 -1.27 8.84
CA LEU A 44 -2.28 -2.28 8.02
C LEU A 44 -3.18 -3.19 8.86
N TRP A 45 -2.87 -3.37 10.14
CA TRP A 45 -3.66 -4.20 11.05
C TRP A 45 -3.71 -3.61 12.48
N PRO A 46 -4.73 -3.93 13.30
CA PRO A 46 -4.99 -3.23 14.57
C PRO A 46 -4.23 -3.81 15.79
N PHE A 47 -2.96 -4.18 15.65
CA PHE A 47 -2.15 -4.75 16.74
C PHE A 47 -0.66 -4.65 16.46
N TRP A 48 0.16 -4.76 17.50
CA TRP A 48 1.60 -5.07 17.40
C TRP A 48 1.83 -6.57 17.19
N VAL A 49 2.49 -6.94 16.09
CA VAL A 49 2.77 -8.34 15.76
C VAL A 49 3.75 -9.01 16.73
N ASP A 50 4.67 -8.28 17.33
CA ASP A 50 5.65 -8.82 18.28
C ASP A 50 5.12 -8.99 19.70
N THR A 51 3.95 -8.43 19.99
CA THR A 51 3.35 -8.42 21.34
C THR A 51 2.11 -9.29 21.41
N HIS A 52 1.21 -9.16 20.43
CA HIS A 52 -0.12 -9.78 20.49
C HIS A 52 -0.18 -11.14 19.80
N VAL A 53 0.73 -11.45 18.88
CA VAL A 53 0.62 -12.63 18.02
C VAL A 53 1.51 -13.77 18.54
N SER A 54 0.93 -14.95 18.72
CA SER A 54 1.66 -16.14 19.20
C SER A 54 1.77 -17.25 18.14
N PRO A 55 2.92 -17.43 17.45
CA PRO A 55 3.05 -18.45 16.41
C PRO A 55 2.87 -19.89 16.93
N PRO A 56 2.56 -20.86 16.03
CA PRO A 56 2.43 -20.72 14.58
C PRO A 56 1.12 -20.10 14.11
N LEU A 57 1.16 -19.47 12.94
CA LEU A 57 -0.01 -18.91 12.26
C LEU A 57 -0.66 -19.94 11.34
N ARG A 58 -2.00 -19.92 11.26
CA ARG A 58 -2.81 -20.72 10.34
C ARG A 58 -3.81 -19.84 9.62
N ALA A 59 -3.94 -20.00 8.31
CA ALA A 59 -4.94 -19.29 7.53
C ALA A 59 -6.36 -19.72 7.92
N LYS A 60 -7.30 -18.78 7.88
CA LYS A 60 -8.72 -19.00 8.13
C LYS A 60 -9.57 -18.12 7.20
N ASP A 61 -10.83 -18.52 6.95
CA ASP A 61 -11.77 -17.84 6.06
C ASP A 61 -11.17 -17.44 4.71
N ASN A 62 -10.70 -18.45 3.97
CA ASN A 62 -10.08 -18.24 2.67
C ASN A 62 -8.94 -17.20 2.70
N ASN A 63 -8.12 -17.26 3.76
CA ASN A 63 -6.97 -16.38 3.99
C ASN A 63 -7.31 -14.89 4.22
N SER A 64 -8.58 -14.54 4.43
CA SER A 64 -8.97 -13.19 4.87
C SER A 64 -8.54 -12.87 6.31
N ARG A 65 -8.29 -13.91 7.11
CA ARG A 65 -7.72 -13.84 8.46
C ARG A 65 -6.72 -14.95 8.70
N CYS A 66 -5.90 -14.78 9.73
CA CYS A 66 -5.10 -15.86 10.30
C CYS A 66 -5.44 -16.04 11.78
N VAL A 67 -5.24 -17.25 12.28
CA VAL A 67 -5.33 -17.57 13.70
C VAL A 67 -3.99 -18.05 14.22
N ASP A 68 -3.70 -17.73 15.48
CA ASP A 68 -2.46 -18.09 16.15
C ASP A 68 -2.57 -19.46 16.87
N ARG A 69 -1.60 -19.80 17.73
CA ARG A 69 -1.64 -21.05 18.50
C ARG A 69 -2.77 -21.12 19.52
N TRP A 70 -3.23 -19.99 20.02
CA TRP A 70 -4.30 -19.88 21.01
C TRP A 70 -5.68 -19.75 20.38
N GLY A 71 -5.74 -19.60 19.05
CA GLY A 71 -6.97 -19.44 18.30
C GLY A 71 -7.45 -17.99 18.21
N GLU A 72 -6.62 -17.02 18.63
CA GLU A 72 -6.89 -15.60 18.44
C GLU A 72 -6.85 -15.25 16.96
N SER A 73 -7.75 -14.37 16.52
CA SER A 73 -8.00 -14.09 15.10
C SER A 73 -7.46 -12.72 14.72
N PHE A 74 -6.65 -12.67 13.67
CA PHE A 74 -6.00 -11.47 13.18
C PHE A 74 -6.30 -11.23 11.69
N ALA A 75 -6.53 -9.98 11.32
CA ALA A 75 -6.85 -9.56 9.96
C ALA A 75 -6.37 -8.12 9.71
N PHE A 76 -6.36 -7.70 8.44
CA PHE A 76 -6.12 -6.31 8.08
C PHE A 76 -7.30 -5.40 8.46
N TYR A 77 -7.06 -4.09 8.50
CA TYR A 77 -8.14 -3.11 8.46
C TYR A 77 -9.00 -3.29 7.19
N PRO A 78 -10.33 -3.04 7.24
CA PRO A 78 -11.25 -3.41 6.17
C PRO A 78 -10.90 -2.88 4.77
N ALA A 79 -10.35 -1.66 4.68
CA ALA A 79 -10.04 -1.01 3.40
C ALA A 79 -8.69 -1.44 2.79
N VAL A 80 -7.81 -2.09 3.54
CA VAL A 80 -6.42 -2.39 3.12
C VAL A 80 -6.38 -3.21 1.84
N SER A 81 -7.21 -4.26 1.74
CA SER A 81 -7.24 -5.10 0.53
C SER A 81 -7.56 -4.28 -0.72
N SER A 82 -8.54 -3.38 -0.64
CA SER A 82 -8.90 -2.53 -1.77
C SER A 82 -7.85 -1.48 -2.11
N ILE A 83 -7.18 -0.91 -1.10
CA ILE A 83 -6.10 0.08 -1.28
C ILE A 83 -4.92 -0.56 -2.01
N LEU A 84 -4.43 -1.70 -1.52
CA LEU A 84 -3.28 -2.38 -2.12
C LEU A 84 -3.60 -2.89 -3.52
N HIS A 85 -4.84 -3.36 -3.75
CA HIS A 85 -5.30 -3.71 -5.08
C HIS A 85 -5.31 -2.52 -6.04
N ALA A 86 -5.85 -1.37 -5.61
CA ALA A 86 -5.92 -0.16 -6.44
C ALA A 86 -4.54 0.41 -6.79
N CYS A 87 -3.54 0.27 -5.91
CA CYS A 87 -2.15 0.62 -6.23
C CYS A 87 -1.58 -0.30 -7.32
N ARG A 88 -1.74 -1.63 -7.14
CA ARG A 88 -1.21 -2.63 -8.08
C ARG A 88 -1.84 -2.51 -9.47
N SER A 89 -3.16 -2.29 -9.56
CA SER A 89 -3.85 -2.13 -10.83
C SER A 89 -3.39 -0.91 -11.62
N ARG A 90 -2.93 0.14 -10.92
CA ARG A 90 -2.32 1.34 -11.49
C ARG A 90 -0.82 1.23 -11.71
N SER A 91 -0.24 0.04 -11.47
CA SER A 91 1.19 -0.19 -11.56
C SER A 91 2.01 0.76 -10.67
N ILE A 92 1.44 1.17 -9.53
CA ILE A 92 2.14 1.99 -8.55
C ILE A 92 2.81 1.02 -7.56
N PRO A 93 4.15 1.02 -7.46
CA PRO A 93 4.85 0.14 -6.55
C PRO A 93 4.51 0.45 -5.10
N ILE A 94 4.65 -0.57 -4.25
CA ILE A 94 4.31 -0.50 -2.82
C ILE A 94 5.50 -0.93 -1.97
N GLY A 95 5.84 -0.13 -0.96
CA GLY A 95 6.86 -0.43 0.04
C GLY A 95 6.27 -0.75 1.41
N LEU A 96 7.02 -1.52 2.21
CA LEU A 96 6.84 -1.66 3.64
C LEU A 96 8.07 -1.12 4.36
N ALA A 97 7.83 -0.36 5.42
CA ALA A 97 8.86 0.00 6.38
C ALA A 97 8.30 -0.31 7.77
N SER A 98 8.79 -1.32 8.49
CA SER A 98 8.29 -1.68 9.83
C SER A 98 9.44 -1.94 10.79
N ARG A 99 9.27 -1.43 12.01
CA ARG A 99 10.28 -1.48 13.09
C ARG A 99 10.12 -2.66 14.04
N THR A 100 9.18 -3.55 13.78
CA THR A 100 8.88 -4.68 14.68
C THR A 100 10.12 -5.49 15.03
N HIS A 101 10.18 -5.95 16.28
CA HIS A 101 11.21 -6.89 16.74
C HIS A 101 10.94 -8.35 16.34
N ALA A 102 9.80 -8.63 15.70
CA ALA A 102 9.44 -9.95 15.19
C ALA A 102 9.36 -9.98 13.64
N PRO A 103 10.47 -9.71 12.92
CA PRO A 103 10.44 -9.56 11.46
C PRO A 103 10.00 -10.83 10.73
N ASP A 104 10.36 -12.01 11.22
CA ASP A 104 9.96 -13.29 10.60
C ASP A 104 8.47 -13.57 10.80
N LEU A 105 7.93 -13.26 11.99
CA LEU A 105 6.51 -13.41 12.27
C LEU A 105 5.66 -12.47 11.42
N ALA A 106 6.09 -11.21 11.25
CA ALA A 106 5.46 -10.25 10.35
C ALA A 106 5.44 -10.76 8.90
N ARG A 107 6.55 -11.33 8.41
CA ARG A 107 6.60 -11.93 7.08
C ARG A 107 5.68 -13.14 6.96
N ASP A 108 5.64 -14.01 7.95
CA ASP A 108 4.76 -15.18 7.94
C ASP A 108 3.29 -14.79 7.97
N MET A 109 2.96 -13.71 8.67
CA MET A 109 1.64 -13.12 8.66
C MET A 109 1.25 -12.59 7.28
N LEU A 110 2.12 -11.84 6.61
CA LEU A 110 1.92 -11.37 5.24
C LEU A 110 1.85 -12.49 4.19
N LYS A 111 2.50 -13.64 4.43
CA LYS A 111 2.36 -14.84 3.59
C LYS A 111 1.03 -15.56 3.84
N THR A 112 0.52 -15.49 5.07
CA THR A 112 -0.70 -16.19 5.48
C THR A 112 -1.95 -15.42 5.07
N LEU A 113 -1.95 -14.10 5.25
CA LEU A 113 -3.03 -13.20 4.84
C LEU A 113 -3.01 -12.93 3.34
N TYR A 114 -4.19 -12.90 2.72
CA TYR A 114 -4.34 -12.64 1.29
C TYR A 114 -5.05 -11.31 1.06
N ILE A 115 -4.68 -10.61 -0.02
CA ILE A 115 -5.46 -9.49 -0.53
C ILE A 115 -6.61 -10.06 -1.35
N ILE A 116 -7.82 -9.64 -0.99
CA ILE A 116 -9.07 -10.07 -1.64
C ILE A 116 -9.63 -8.83 -2.35
N PRO A 117 -9.45 -8.71 -3.68
CA PRO A 117 -9.81 -7.51 -4.44
C PRO A 117 -11.29 -7.14 -4.38
N SER A 118 -12.17 -8.14 -4.29
CA SER A 118 -13.60 -7.97 -4.16
C SER A 118 -14.16 -9.08 -3.29
N PHE A 119 -14.92 -8.71 -2.26
CA PHE A 119 -15.82 -9.62 -1.58
C PHE A 119 -17.08 -9.75 -2.44
N SER A 120 -16.98 -10.51 -3.52
CA SER A 120 -18.12 -10.77 -4.40
C SER A 120 -18.40 -12.26 -4.48
N ASP A 121 -19.65 -12.63 -4.21
CA ASP A 121 -20.18 -13.97 -4.50
C ASP A 121 -20.41 -14.20 -6.01
N ASN A 122 -20.08 -13.22 -6.86
CA ASN A 122 -20.28 -13.30 -8.31
C ASN A 122 -19.14 -14.11 -8.97
N PRO A 123 -19.43 -15.29 -9.55
CA PRO A 123 -18.44 -16.11 -10.22
C PRO A 123 -17.77 -15.42 -11.42
N ALA A 124 -18.39 -14.37 -11.97
CA ALA A 124 -17.80 -13.58 -13.06
C ALA A 124 -16.69 -12.60 -12.58
N ALA A 125 -16.64 -12.29 -11.28
CA ALA A 125 -15.54 -11.52 -10.66
C ALA A 125 -14.31 -12.42 -10.34
N ALA A 126 -14.42 -13.73 -10.56
CA ALA A 126 -13.39 -14.74 -10.23
C ALA A 126 -12.09 -14.63 -11.05
N ASN A 127 -11.99 -13.69 -11.99
CA ASN A 127 -10.73 -13.42 -12.68
C ASN A 127 -9.70 -12.69 -11.81
N ASN A 128 -10.11 -12.06 -10.71
CA ASN A 128 -9.20 -11.48 -9.71
C ASN A 128 -8.95 -12.47 -8.57
N ARG A 129 -8.02 -13.40 -8.77
CA ARG A 129 -7.59 -14.34 -7.72
C ARG A 129 -7.02 -13.57 -6.53
N SER A 130 -7.37 -14.00 -5.32
CA SER A 130 -6.70 -13.55 -4.11
C SER A 130 -5.24 -14.00 -4.15
N VAL A 131 -4.34 -13.14 -3.69
CA VAL A 131 -2.89 -13.37 -3.66
C VAL A 131 -2.38 -13.06 -2.27
N ARG A 132 -1.29 -13.71 -1.85
CA ARG A 132 -0.61 -13.41 -0.59
C ARG A 132 -0.33 -11.92 -0.50
N ALA A 133 -0.57 -11.34 0.68
CA ALA A 133 -0.32 -9.93 0.90
C ALA A 133 1.13 -9.55 0.68
N LEU A 134 2.08 -10.43 1.03
CA LEU A 134 3.49 -10.21 0.78
C LEU A 134 3.80 -9.93 -0.71
N ASP A 135 3.09 -10.57 -1.64
CA ASP A 135 3.33 -10.46 -3.08
C ASP A 135 2.74 -9.17 -3.71
N TYR A 136 2.23 -8.25 -2.87
CA TYR A 136 1.84 -6.89 -3.27
C TYR A 136 2.93 -5.86 -2.99
N PHE A 137 3.95 -6.20 -2.19
CA PHE A 137 4.97 -5.25 -1.76
C PHE A 137 6.28 -5.49 -2.50
N ASP A 138 6.68 -4.51 -3.31
CA ASP A 138 7.90 -4.55 -4.11
C ASP A 138 9.15 -4.30 -3.25
N TYR A 139 9.02 -3.48 -2.21
CA TYR A 139 10.15 -3.07 -1.37
C TYR A 139 9.87 -3.32 0.11
N VAL A 140 10.26 -4.50 0.62
CA VAL A 140 9.96 -4.91 1.99
C VAL A 140 11.13 -4.65 2.94
N GLN A 141 10.99 -3.67 3.83
CA GLN A 141 11.92 -3.39 4.91
C GLN A 141 11.24 -3.65 6.26
N ILE A 142 11.54 -4.78 6.90
CA ILE A 142 11.00 -5.16 8.22
C ILE A 142 12.18 -5.53 9.12
N PHE A 143 12.57 -4.62 10.00
CA PHE A 143 13.63 -4.82 11.00
C PHE A 143 13.63 -3.68 12.05
N PRO A 144 14.10 -3.93 13.28
CA PRO A 144 14.29 -2.86 14.25
C PRO A 144 15.29 -1.81 13.77
N GLY A 145 14.92 -0.53 13.84
CA GLY A 145 15.79 0.57 13.44
C GLY A 145 15.05 1.88 13.27
N ASP A 146 15.73 2.86 12.72
CA ASP A 146 15.13 4.14 12.33
C ASP A 146 14.46 4.04 10.96
N LYS A 147 13.32 4.69 10.75
CA LYS A 147 12.63 4.71 9.44
C LYS A 147 13.48 5.36 8.35
N SER A 148 14.36 6.30 8.68
CA SER A 148 15.30 6.86 7.70
C SER A 148 16.21 5.77 7.09
N GLN A 149 16.61 4.74 7.84
CA GLN A 149 17.38 3.61 7.30
C GLN A 149 16.54 2.70 6.40
N HIS A 150 15.25 2.52 6.71
CA HIS A 150 14.32 1.76 5.88
C HIS A 150 14.14 2.47 4.53
N PHE A 151 13.89 3.79 4.58
CA PHE A 151 13.73 4.61 3.38
C PHE A 151 15.00 4.70 2.54
N ALA A 152 16.19 4.74 3.15
CA ALA A 152 17.44 4.66 2.40
C ALA A 152 17.54 3.36 1.56
N ARG A 153 17.16 2.21 2.13
CA ARG A 153 17.14 0.93 1.40
C ARG A 153 16.04 0.87 0.35
N ILE A 154 14.86 1.42 0.63
CA ILE A 154 13.76 1.52 -0.35
C ILE A 154 14.16 2.41 -1.52
N GLN A 155 14.77 3.56 -1.26
CA GLN A 155 15.23 4.49 -2.30
C GLN A 155 16.34 3.85 -3.14
N GLN A 156 17.30 3.17 -2.51
CA GLN A 156 18.37 2.47 -3.23
C GLN A 156 17.82 1.36 -4.15
N ALA A 157 16.83 0.60 -3.68
CA ALA A 157 16.24 -0.49 -4.46
C ALA A 157 15.29 0.00 -5.57
N SER A 158 14.54 1.08 -5.32
CA SER A 158 13.53 1.59 -6.24
C SER A 158 14.06 2.63 -7.24
N GLY A 159 15.10 3.37 -6.88
CA GLY A 159 15.57 4.54 -7.61
C GLY A 159 14.62 5.75 -7.61
N ILE A 160 13.50 5.66 -6.87
CA ILE A 160 12.48 6.71 -6.79
C ILE A 160 12.96 7.81 -5.85
N GLN A 161 12.78 9.08 -6.21
CA GLN A 161 13.18 10.20 -5.35
C GLN A 161 12.27 10.28 -4.12
N TYR A 162 12.81 10.71 -2.98
CA TYR A 162 12.04 10.78 -1.73
C TYR A 162 10.80 11.68 -1.84
N GLU A 163 10.88 12.79 -2.57
CA GLU A 163 9.76 13.70 -2.80
C GLU A 163 8.60 13.06 -3.59
N ASP A 164 8.87 12.02 -4.37
CA ASP A 164 7.87 11.24 -5.10
C ASP A 164 7.23 10.12 -4.24
N MET A 165 7.64 9.97 -2.97
CA MET A 165 7.13 8.96 -2.05
C MET A 165 6.09 9.52 -1.07
N LEU A 166 5.07 8.72 -0.79
CA LEU A 166 4.10 8.98 0.27
C LEU A 166 4.11 7.83 1.28
N PHE A 167 4.29 8.18 2.54
CA PHE A 167 4.44 7.25 3.65
C PHE A 167 3.30 7.38 4.66
N PHE A 168 2.70 6.25 5.02
CA PHE A 168 1.67 6.14 6.06
C PHE A 168 2.18 5.37 7.27
N ASP A 169 2.02 5.96 8.45
CA ASP A 169 2.50 5.42 9.72
C ASP A 169 1.67 5.99 10.86
N ASP A 170 1.40 5.20 11.90
CA ASP A 170 0.60 5.62 13.05
C ASP A 170 1.41 6.38 14.10
N GLU A 171 2.73 6.30 14.04
CA GLU A 171 3.60 6.76 15.08
C GLU A 171 4.32 8.06 14.70
N ALA A 172 3.90 9.16 15.32
CA ALA A 172 4.33 10.51 14.99
C ALA A 172 5.87 10.73 15.04
N ARG A 173 6.63 9.94 15.82
CA ARG A 173 8.09 10.02 15.86
C ARG A 173 8.75 9.64 14.52
N ASN A 174 8.08 8.83 13.71
CA ASN A 174 8.55 8.40 12.39
C ASN A 174 8.39 9.49 11.32
N ARG A 175 7.85 10.68 11.68
CA ARG A 175 7.81 11.86 10.81
C ARG A 175 9.20 12.38 10.44
N ASN A 176 10.24 11.96 11.15
CA ASN A 176 11.62 12.35 10.84
C ASN A 176 12.01 12.09 9.38
N VAL A 177 11.48 11.05 8.73
CA VAL A 177 11.72 10.81 7.28
C VAL A 177 11.27 11.95 6.39
N GLN A 178 10.23 12.70 6.80
CA GLN A 178 9.81 13.89 6.06
C GLN A 178 10.81 15.04 6.24
N THR A 179 11.27 15.28 7.47
CA THR A 179 12.19 16.39 7.76
C THR A 179 13.62 16.12 7.28
N GLU A 180 14.05 14.86 7.29
CA GLU A 180 15.42 14.46 6.97
C GLU A 180 15.60 14.10 5.48
N LEU A 181 14.61 13.45 4.87
CA LEU A 181 14.74 12.88 3.52
C LEU A 181 13.82 13.56 2.48
N GLY A 182 12.81 14.30 2.92
CA GLY A 182 11.85 14.94 2.02
C GLY A 182 10.70 14.05 1.57
N VAL A 183 10.50 12.88 2.19
CA VAL A 183 9.31 12.03 1.99
C VAL A 183 8.05 12.77 2.44
N SER A 184 6.89 12.55 1.81
CA SER A 184 5.61 13.04 2.37
C SER A 184 5.10 12.06 3.42
N PHE A 185 4.91 12.52 4.65
CA PHE A 185 4.46 11.69 5.78
C PHE A 185 2.99 11.95 6.12
N CYS A 186 2.20 10.89 6.28
CA CYS A 186 0.81 10.93 6.67
C CYS A 186 0.60 10.13 7.97
N LEU A 187 0.15 10.82 9.03
CA LEU A 187 -0.08 10.23 10.35
C LEU A 187 -1.43 9.50 10.40
N VAL A 188 -1.42 8.18 10.54
CA VAL A 188 -2.63 7.34 10.57
C VAL A 188 -3.05 7.06 12.00
N ARG A 189 -4.21 7.53 12.46
CA ARG A 189 -4.56 7.38 13.89
C ARG A 189 -5.30 6.09 14.22
N ASP A 190 -6.19 5.68 13.33
CA ASP A 190 -7.17 4.62 13.59
C ASP A 190 -7.11 3.51 12.52
N GLY A 191 -5.91 3.28 11.98
CA GLY A 191 -5.68 2.34 10.88
C GLY A 191 -5.96 2.90 9.49
N MET A 192 -5.47 2.19 8.48
CA MET A 192 -5.60 2.61 7.09
C MET A 192 -7.04 2.54 6.58
N THR A 193 -7.50 3.68 6.06
CA THR A 193 -8.74 3.83 5.30
C THR A 193 -8.48 4.42 3.93
N ARG A 194 -9.49 4.42 3.04
CA ARG A 194 -9.36 5.08 1.73
C ARG A 194 -9.25 6.60 1.89
N GLU A 195 -9.92 7.14 2.89
CA GLU A 195 -9.91 8.56 3.24
C GLU A 195 -8.52 9.01 3.71
N GLU A 196 -7.80 8.13 4.43
CA GLU A 196 -6.40 8.34 4.80
C GLU A 196 -5.49 8.41 3.57
N VAL A 197 -5.68 7.51 2.59
CA VAL A 197 -4.95 7.58 1.31
C VAL A 197 -5.24 8.88 0.59
N ASP A 198 -6.52 9.23 0.46
CA ASP A 198 -6.95 10.46 -0.21
C ASP A 198 -6.41 11.72 0.45
N ARG A 199 -6.38 11.75 1.79
CA ARG A 199 -5.77 12.84 2.55
C ARG A 199 -4.28 12.94 2.27
N GLY A 200 -3.56 11.83 2.37
CA GLY A 200 -2.12 11.77 2.11
C GLY A 200 -1.76 12.22 0.69
N VAL A 201 -2.51 11.77 -0.33
CA VAL A 201 -2.30 12.17 -1.73
C VAL A 201 -2.55 13.66 -1.92
N ARG A 202 -3.62 14.22 -1.34
CA ARG A 202 -3.89 15.67 -1.42
C ARG A 202 -2.78 16.49 -0.76
N ASP A 203 -2.27 16.04 0.38
CA ASP A 203 -1.19 16.75 1.07
C ASP A 203 0.14 16.65 0.32
N TRP A 204 0.44 15.49 -0.27
CA TRP A 204 1.57 15.34 -1.20
C TRP A 204 1.44 16.28 -2.40
N ARG A 205 0.26 16.35 -3.04
CA ARG A 205 0.00 17.26 -4.18
C ARG A 205 0.22 18.72 -3.82
N LYS A 206 -0.27 19.16 -2.65
CA LYS A 206 -0.04 20.53 -2.16
C LYS A 206 1.46 20.82 -2.02
N LYS A 207 2.23 19.90 -1.45
CA LYS A 207 3.68 20.03 -1.29
C LYS A 207 4.40 20.11 -2.64
N MET A 208 3.92 19.36 -3.65
CA MET A 208 4.46 19.35 -5.00
C MET A 208 3.94 20.50 -5.88
N ASN A 209 3.13 21.42 -5.33
CA ASN A 209 2.45 22.50 -6.07
C ASN A 209 1.59 22.01 -7.25
N ILE A 210 1.02 20.81 -7.14
CA ILE A 210 0.11 20.25 -8.15
C ILE A 210 -1.25 20.94 -8.04
N THR A 211 -1.77 21.37 -9.18
CA THR A 211 -3.02 22.12 -9.32
C THR A 211 -3.99 21.43 -10.27
N ALA A 212 -5.20 21.97 -10.41
CA ALA A 212 -6.17 21.47 -11.38
C ALA A 212 -5.71 21.56 -12.85
N ALA A 213 -4.67 22.35 -13.13
CA ALA A 213 -4.07 22.47 -14.46
C ALA A 213 -3.19 21.27 -14.84
N ASP A 214 -2.82 20.43 -13.87
CA ASP A 214 -1.94 19.26 -14.05
C ASP A 214 -2.73 17.97 -14.33
N LYS A 215 -4.03 18.07 -14.63
CA LYS A 215 -4.86 16.96 -15.13
C LYS A 215 -4.51 16.62 -16.57
#